data_AF-A0A6J8BFE3-F1
#
_entry.id   AF-A0A6J8BFE3-F1
#
_cell.length_a   1.000
_cell.length_b   1.000
_cell.length_c   1.000
_cell.angle_alpha   90.00
_cell.angle_beta   90.00
_cell.angle_gamma   90.00
#
_symmetry.space_group_name_H-M   'P 1'
#
loop_
_entity.id
_entity.type
_entity.pdbx_description
1 polymer ?
#
loop_
_entity_poly.entity_id
_entity_poly.type
_entity_poly.pdbx_seq_one_letter_code
_entity_poly.pdbx_strand_id
1 'polypeptide(L)'
;MDSERTLREARRLTPEGQLVFEESVRQFTSKLRIQHRYIDMIMGDVHEHTQVTKTLACTYKQELMKHLKEYEEISRKYDDYLVSQRCDESSRERASQSMIASSIRQKASIVIDNLETMLQAFDMKELHKVKTEQLSEVIQQPDAFREPSIIGLDRKSRCPRGSSHLSWQRAEVEAAKFAQEEVELVRKQTTIQADMKLLSVSRHETFKCET
;
A
#
# COMPACT_ATOMS: atom_id res chain seq x y z
N MET A 1 -42.57 21.96 -22.05
CA MET A 1 -41.16 22.21 -22.44
C MET A 1 -40.39 21.06 -21.82
N ASP A 2 -40.39 19.92 -22.50
CA ASP A 2 -39.81 18.69 -22.00
C ASP A 2 -38.60 18.35 -22.87
N SER A 3 -37.49 19.03 -22.59
CA SER A 3 -36.19 18.59 -23.10
C SER A 3 -35.78 17.38 -22.27
N GLU A 4 -36.18 16.20 -22.74
CA GLU A 4 -35.60 14.93 -22.36
C GLU A 4 -34.08 15.05 -22.41
N ARG A 5 -33.45 15.08 -21.23
CA ARG A 5 -32.02 14.81 -21.11
C ARG A 5 -31.84 13.35 -21.52
N THR A 6 -31.63 13.11 -22.81
CA THR A 6 -31.16 11.83 -23.32
C THR A 6 -29.82 11.57 -22.63
N LEU A 7 -29.84 10.68 -21.63
CA LEU A 7 -28.64 10.13 -21.04
C LEU A 7 -27.83 9.58 -22.21
N ARG A 8 -26.64 10.16 -22.47
CA ARG A 8 -25.78 9.70 -23.55
C ARG A 8 -25.50 8.23 -23.32
N GLU A 9 -26.03 7.40 -24.22
CA GLU A 9 -25.87 5.95 -24.19
C GLU A 9 -24.38 5.61 -24.08
N ALA A 10 -24.05 4.68 -23.18
CA ALA A 10 -22.68 4.23 -23.00
C ALA A 10 -22.16 3.66 -24.32
N ARG A 11 -20.97 4.10 -24.73
CA ARG A 11 -20.39 3.65 -26.01
C ARG A 11 -19.91 2.21 -25.86
N ARG A 12 -20.20 1.37 -26.85
CA ARG A 12 -19.56 0.06 -26.97
C ARG A 12 -18.17 0.23 -27.58
N LEU A 13 -17.17 -0.41 -27.00
CA LEU A 13 -15.80 -0.42 -27.53
C LEU A 13 -15.74 -1.30 -28.80
N THR A 14 -14.94 -0.89 -29.78
CA THR A 14 -14.55 -1.76 -30.89
C THR A 14 -13.58 -2.83 -30.38
N PRO A 15 -13.35 -3.94 -31.11
CA PRO A 15 -12.37 -4.95 -30.71
C PRO A 15 -10.97 -4.36 -30.45
N GLU A 16 -10.51 -3.43 -31.28
CA GLU A 16 -9.22 -2.76 -31.10
C GLU A 16 -9.24 -1.81 -29.89
N GLY A 17 -10.35 -1.08 -29.70
CA GLY A 17 -10.54 -0.21 -28.53
C GLY A 17 -10.57 -0.99 -27.23
N GLN A 18 -11.13 -2.20 -27.24
CA GLN A 18 -11.14 -3.11 -26.11
C GLN A 18 -9.72 -3.53 -25.71
N LEU A 19 -8.85 -3.85 -26.68
CA LEU A 19 -7.46 -4.20 -26.39
C LEU A 19 -6.69 -3.05 -25.74
N VAL A 20 -6.82 -1.83 -26.28
CA VAL A 20 -6.19 -0.63 -25.72
C VAL A 20 -6.71 -0.32 -24.32
N PHE A 21 -8.02 -0.52 -24.10
CA PHE A 21 -8.64 -0.36 -22.80
C PHE A 21 -8.08 -1.35 -21.77
N GLU A 22 -8.07 -2.64 -22.10
CA GLU A 22 -7.56 -3.70 -21.23
C GLU A 22 -6.07 -3.53 -20.90
N GLU A 23 -5.26 -3.09 -21.87
CA GLU A 23 -3.86 -2.81 -21.64
C GLU A 23 -3.68 -1.64 -20.65
N SER A 24 -4.43 -0.56 -20.83
CA SER A 24 -4.39 0.61 -19.94
C SER A 24 -4.83 0.23 -18.51
N VAL A 25 -5.93 -0.51 -18.39
CA VAL A 25 -6.41 -1.08 -17.12
C VAL A 25 -5.32 -1.93 -16.46
N ARG A 26 -4.66 -2.82 -17.20
CA ARG A 26 -3.57 -3.65 -16.70
C ARG A 26 -2.39 -2.82 -16.18
N GLN A 27 -2.01 -1.76 -16.90
CA GLN A 27 -0.93 -0.88 -16.48
C GLN A 27 -1.25 -0.13 -15.18
N PHE A 28 -2.47 0.41 -15.04
CA PHE A 28 -2.88 1.09 -13.80
C PHE A 28 -3.01 0.12 -12.63
N THR A 29 -3.70 -1.00 -12.83
CA THR A 29 -3.89 -2.02 -11.79
C THR A 29 -2.57 -2.62 -11.32
N SER A 30 -1.61 -2.87 -12.21
CA SER A 30 -0.25 -3.30 -11.84
C SER A 30 0.44 -2.28 -10.93
N LYS A 31 0.39 -0.99 -11.26
CA LYS A 31 1.00 0.07 -10.44
C LYS A 31 0.31 0.20 -9.08
N LEU A 32 -1.02 0.14 -9.04
CA LEU A 32 -1.79 0.16 -7.80
C LEU A 32 -1.47 -1.05 -6.92
N ARG A 33 -1.34 -2.24 -7.51
CA ARG A 33 -1.01 -3.48 -6.80
C ARG A 33 0.36 -3.41 -6.12
N ILE A 34 1.36 -2.81 -6.78
CA ILE A 34 2.69 -2.59 -6.18
C ILE A 34 2.56 -1.75 -4.91
N GLN A 35 1.87 -0.61 -4.99
CA GLN A 35 1.71 0.27 -3.83
C GLN A 35 0.87 -0.37 -2.72
N HIS A 36 -0.21 -1.07 -3.09
CA HIS A 36 -1.03 -1.82 -2.15
C HIS A 36 -0.24 -2.88 -1.39
N ARG A 37 0.66 -3.61 -2.07
CA ARG A 37 1.54 -4.58 -1.42
C ARG A 37 2.46 -3.95 -0.38
N TYR A 38 3.05 -2.79 -0.68
CA TYR A 38 3.88 -2.08 0.30
C TYR A 38 3.06 -1.62 1.50
N ILE A 39 1.85 -1.11 1.26
CA ILE A 39 0.91 -0.74 2.33
C ILE A 39 0.61 -1.96 3.23
N ASP A 40 0.22 -3.09 2.63
CA ASP A 40 -0.10 -4.32 3.36
C ASP A 40 1.09 -4.85 4.16
N MET A 41 2.30 -4.82 3.58
CA MET A 41 3.52 -5.22 4.29
C MET A 41 3.79 -4.35 5.51
N ILE A 42 3.73 -3.02 5.36
CA ILE A 42 3.98 -2.11 6.49
C ILE A 42 2.89 -2.29 7.56
N MET A 43 1.63 -2.45 7.15
CA MET A 43 0.54 -2.72 8.11
C MET A 43 0.74 -4.06 8.84
N GLY A 44 1.19 -5.10 8.14
CA GLY A 44 1.54 -6.39 8.71
C GLY A 44 2.66 -6.26 9.74
N ASP A 45 3.74 -5.59 9.36
CA ASP A 45 4.88 -5.33 10.25
C ASP A 45 4.45 -4.57 11.51
N VAL A 46 3.60 -3.55 11.39
CA VAL A 46 3.07 -2.81 12.55
C VAL A 46 2.26 -3.73 13.47
N HIS A 47 1.50 -4.68 12.93
CA HIS A 47 0.68 -5.59 13.72
C HIS A 47 1.49 -6.69 14.41
N GLU A 48 2.55 -7.20 13.77
CA GLU A 48 3.39 -8.27 14.32
C GLU A 48 4.32 -7.79 15.45
N HIS A 49 4.75 -6.53 15.40
CA HIS A 49 5.66 -5.99 16.40
C HIS A 49 4.92 -5.58 17.69
N THR A 50 4.95 -6.45 18.70
CA THR A 50 4.36 -6.19 20.03
C THR A 50 5.04 -5.06 20.80
N GLN A 51 6.28 -4.71 20.47
CA GLN A 51 6.99 -3.55 21.02
C GLN A 51 7.66 -2.74 19.91
N VAL A 52 6.95 -1.72 19.42
CA VAL A 52 7.48 -0.79 18.42
C VAL A 52 8.23 0.33 19.14
N THR A 53 9.51 0.55 18.80
CA THR A 53 10.26 1.70 19.31
C THR A 53 9.76 3.00 18.67
N LYS A 54 9.93 4.15 19.34
CA LYS A 54 9.52 5.46 18.79
C LYS A 54 10.08 5.72 17.39
N THR A 55 11.36 5.43 17.19
CA THR A 55 12.02 5.59 15.88
C THR A 55 11.38 4.72 14.81
N LEU A 56 11.09 3.46 15.13
CA LEU A 56 10.46 2.52 14.21
C LEU A 56 9.01 2.92 13.89
N ALA A 57 8.24 3.37 14.88
CA ALA A 57 6.88 3.87 14.69
C ALA A 57 6.85 5.10 13.76
N CYS A 58 7.80 6.03 13.92
CA CYS A 58 7.98 7.16 13.00
C CYS A 58 8.26 6.68 11.58
N THR A 59 9.16 5.70 11.40
CA THR A 59 9.49 5.14 10.08
C THR A 59 8.29 4.48 9.43
N TYR A 60 7.55 3.63 10.16
CA TYR A 60 6.34 2.99 9.63
C TYR A 60 5.30 4.02 9.21
N LYS A 61 5.06 5.06 10.03
CA LYS A 61 4.12 6.13 9.68
C LYS A 61 4.54 6.84 8.40
N GLN A 62 5.82 7.23 8.28
CA GLN A 62 6.34 7.95 7.12
C GLN A 62 6.24 7.12 5.83
N GLU A 63 6.68 5.87 5.85
CA GLU A 63 6.61 4.99 4.67
C GLU A 63 5.16 4.65 4.30
N LEU A 64 4.30 4.38 5.28
CA LEU A 64 2.88 4.13 5.03
C LEU A 64 2.20 5.33 4.36
N MET A 65 2.44 6.54 4.87
CA MET A 65 1.90 7.78 4.28
C MET A 65 2.44 8.01 2.86
N LYS A 66 3.72 7.72 2.61
CA LYS A 66 4.33 7.85 1.29
C LYS A 66 3.68 6.91 0.28
N HIS A 67 3.59 5.62 0.58
CA HIS A 67 2.97 4.64 -0.31
C HIS A 67 1.47 4.87 -0.50
N LEU A 68 0.76 5.31 0.55
CA LEU A 68 -0.64 5.70 0.44
C LEU A 68 -0.83 6.89 -0.50
N LYS A 69 0.02 7.92 -0.40
CA LYS A 69 -0.02 9.07 -1.30
C LYS A 69 0.24 8.67 -2.76
N GLU A 70 1.25 7.84 -3.00
CA GLU A 70 1.54 7.32 -4.35
C GLU A 70 0.36 6.50 -4.91
N TYR A 71 -0.24 5.64 -4.07
CA TYR A 71 -1.45 4.90 -4.41
C TYR A 71 -2.60 5.84 -4.80
N GLU A 72 -2.87 6.88 -4.02
CA GLU A 72 -3.93 7.86 -4.28
C GLU A 72 -3.71 8.65 -5.58
N GLU A 73 -2.47 9.02 -5.88
CA GLU A 73 -2.12 9.72 -7.12
C GLU A 73 -2.35 8.83 -8.35
N ILE A 74 -1.96 7.55 -8.29
CA ILE A 74 -2.21 6.59 -9.36
C ILE A 74 -3.72 6.32 -9.48
N SER A 75 -4.40 6.15 -8.35
CA SER A 75 -5.85 5.91 -8.27
C SER A 75 -6.62 7.05 -8.94
N ARG A 76 -6.23 8.30 -8.71
CA ARG A 76 -6.86 9.47 -9.32
C ARG A 76 -6.68 9.49 -10.83
N LYS A 77 -5.45 9.28 -11.32
CA LYS A 77 -5.17 9.18 -12.76
C LYS A 77 -5.95 8.06 -13.42
N TYR A 78 -6.15 6.95 -12.70
CA TYR A 78 -6.94 5.83 -13.19
C TYR A 78 -8.44 6.17 -13.24
N ASP A 79 -8.98 6.83 -12.23
CA ASP A 79 -10.37 7.33 -12.23
C ASP A 79 -10.61 8.29 -13.42
N ASP A 80 -9.71 9.25 -13.62
CA ASP A 80 -9.77 10.20 -14.74
C ASP A 80 -9.78 9.48 -16.10
N TYR A 81 -8.92 8.46 -16.24
CA TYR A 81 -8.90 7.60 -17.42
C TYR A 81 -10.25 6.89 -17.63
N LEU A 82 -10.79 6.23 -16.60
CA LEU A 82 -12.04 5.49 -16.70
C LEU A 82 -13.23 6.41 -17.02
N VAL A 83 -13.31 7.58 -16.39
CA VAL A 83 -14.33 8.61 -16.67
C VAL A 83 -14.27 9.09 -18.13
N SER A 84 -13.07 9.18 -18.70
CA SER A 84 -12.89 9.63 -20.08
C SER A 84 -13.39 8.64 -21.13
N GLN A 85 -13.41 7.33 -20.83
CA GLN A 85 -13.79 6.29 -21.79
C GLN A 85 -15.30 6.27 -22.08
N ARG A 86 -16.14 6.59 -21.09
CA ARG A 86 -17.61 6.68 -21.24
C ARG A 86 -18.24 5.41 -21.84
N CYS A 87 -17.74 4.24 -21.42
CA CYS A 87 -18.28 2.92 -21.77
C CYS A 87 -18.73 2.15 -20.52
N ASP A 88 -19.50 1.08 -20.72
CA ASP A 88 -20.00 0.24 -19.63
C ASP A 88 -18.85 -0.46 -18.89
N GLU A 89 -17.83 -0.93 -19.63
CA GLU A 89 -16.62 -1.53 -19.08
C GLU A 89 -15.92 -0.58 -18.11
N SER A 90 -15.73 0.67 -18.53
CA SER A 90 -15.10 1.70 -17.69
C SER A 90 -15.93 2.02 -16.44
N SER A 91 -17.26 1.99 -16.55
CA SER A 91 -18.16 2.27 -15.43
C SER A 91 -18.12 1.16 -14.39
N ARG A 92 -18.11 -0.10 -14.83
CA ARG A 92 -17.96 -1.28 -13.95
C ARG A 92 -16.59 -1.29 -13.27
N GLU A 93 -15.53 -1.05 -14.04
CA GLU A 93 -14.16 -1.01 -13.53
C GLU A 93 -13.98 0.11 -12.50
N ARG A 94 -14.55 1.31 -12.77
CA ARG A 94 -14.53 2.44 -11.85
C ARG A 94 -15.22 2.13 -10.51
N ALA A 95 -16.38 1.48 -10.56
CA ALA A 95 -17.10 1.09 -9.35
C ALA A 95 -16.26 0.13 -8.50
N SER A 96 -15.66 -0.89 -9.13
CA SER A 96 -14.76 -1.85 -8.47
C SER A 96 -13.55 -1.15 -7.84
N GLN A 97 -12.88 -0.31 -8.63
CA GLN A 97 -11.71 0.46 -8.22
C GLN A 97 -12.02 1.36 -7.01
N SER A 98 -13.17 2.03 -7.02
CA SER A 98 -13.60 2.93 -5.94
C SER A 98 -13.79 2.17 -4.62
N MET A 99 -14.40 0.97 -4.67
CA MET A 99 -14.56 0.11 -3.49
C MET A 99 -13.20 -0.32 -2.92
N ILE A 100 -12.28 -0.76 -3.78
CA ILE A 100 -10.93 -1.19 -3.37
C ILE A 100 -10.17 -0.02 -2.75
N ALA A 101 -10.16 1.14 -3.41
CA ALA A 101 -9.49 2.34 -2.93
C ALA A 101 -10.07 2.87 -1.61
N SER A 102 -11.39 2.75 -1.40
CA SER A 102 -12.03 3.08 -0.13
C SER A 102 -11.55 2.15 0.99
N SER A 103 -11.52 0.84 0.75
CA SER A 103 -11.07 -0.16 1.73
C SER A 103 -9.62 0.07 2.15
N ILE A 104 -8.73 0.31 1.20
CA ILE A 104 -7.30 0.57 1.47
C ILE A 104 -7.13 1.84 2.30
N ARG A 105 -7.81 2.93 1.93
CA ARG A 105 -7.75 4.19 2.68
C ARG A 105 -8.24 4.04 4.11
N GLN A 106 -9.36 3.34 4.31
CA GLN A 106 -9.90 3.10 5.64
C GLN A 106 -8.92 2.31 6.51
N LYS A 107 -8.38 1.21 5.97
CA LYS A 107 -7.40 0.36 6.65
C LYS A 107 -6.13 1.12 7.02
N ALA A 108 -5.56 1.86 6.06
CA ALA A 108 -4.35 2.64 6.28
C ALA A 108 -4.58 3.76 7.30
N SER A 109 -5.73 4.45 7.26
CA SER A 109 -6.09 5.49 8.23
C SER A 109 -6.06 4.95 9.66
N ILE A 110 -6.71 3.80 9.91
CA ILE A 110 -6.74 3.20 11.26
C ILE A 110 -5.32 2.94 11.78
N VAL A 111 -4.42 2.43 10.91
CA VAL A 111 -3.03 2.17 11.30
C VAL A 111 -2.25 3.45 11.54
N ILE A 112 -2.45 4.48 10.71
CA ILE A 112 -1.84 5.80 10.91
C ILE A 112 -2.29 6.40 12.23
N ASP A 113 -3.59 6.39 12.53
CA ASP A 113 -4.15 6.93 13.78
C ASP A 113 -3.59 6.19 15.01
N ASN A 114 -3.42 4.87 14.92
CA ASN A 114 -2.81 4.05 15.96
C ASN A 114 -1.32 4.40 16.16
N LEU A 115 -0.57 4.58 15.07
CA LEU A 115 0.83 5.00 15.11
C LEU A 115 0.97 6.40 15.72
N GLU A 116 0.07 7.33 15.38
CA GLU A 116 0.03 8.67 15.97
C GLU A 116 -0.22 8.64 17.47
N THR A 117 -1.20 7.84 17.90
CA THR A 117 -1.50 7.65 19.33
C THR A 117 -0.30 7.07 20.08
N MET A 118 0.38 6.07 19.51
CA MET A 118 1.60 5.52 20.10
C MET A 118 2.72 6.56 20.21
N LEU A 119 2.96 7.35 19.16
CA LEU A 119 3.98 8.38 19.14
C LEU A 119 3.73 9.47 20.19
N GLN A 120 2.48 9.92 20.33
CA GLN A 120 2.08 10.86 21.38
C GLN A 120 2.30 10.29 22.79
N ALA A 121 2.04 8.99 23.00
CA ALA A 121 2.30 8.34 24.28
C ALA A 121 3.81 8.29 24.62
N PHE A 122 4.68 8.11 23.63
CA PHE A 122 6.13 8.22 23.83
C PHE A 122 6.55 9.64 24.23
N ASP A 123 6.01 10.66 23.57
CA ASP A 123 6.30 12.06 23.90
C ASP A 123 5.90 12.43 25.34
N MET A 124 4.73 11.96 25.79
CA MET A 124 4.27 12.19 27.16
C MET A 124 5.14 11.48 28.21
N LYS A 125 5.60 10.25 27.93
CA LYS A 125 6.51 9.51 28.83
C LYS A 125 7.85 10.22 28.99
N GLU A 126 8.43 10.72 27.91
CA GLU A 126 9.66 11.52 27.95
C GLU A 126 9.46 12.83 28.72
N LEU A 127 8.33 13.52 28.52
CA LEU A 127 8.01 14.74 29.26
C LEU A 127 7.89 14.51 30.77
N HIS A 128 7.26 13.41 31.19
CA HIS A 128 7.16 13.03 32.60
C HIS A 128 8.52 12.67 33.19
N LYS A 129 9.38 11.96 32.45
CA LYS A 129 10.73 11.63 32.90
C LYS A 129 11.60 12.87 33.13
N VAL A 130 11.57 13.84 32.22
CA VAL A 130 12.30 15.11 32.38
C VAL A 130 11.79 15.90 33.60
N LYS A 131 10.46 15.93 33.83
CA LYS A 131 9.89 16.59 35.01
C LYS A 131 10.32 15.90 36.32
N THR A 132 10.37 14.58 36.35
CA THR A 132 10.80 13.84 37.55
C THR A 132 12.30 14.03 37.81
N GLU A 133 13.14 14.01 36.78
CA GLU A 133 14.59 14.26 36.88
C GLU A 133 14.88 15.69 37.37
N GLN A 134 14.17 16.70 36.85
CA GLN A 134 14.28 18.09 37.31
C GLN A 134 13.78 18.31 38.74
N LEU A 135 12.76 17.56 39.19
CA LEU A 135 12.29 17.64 40.57
C LEU A 135 13.23 16.93 41.55
N SER A 136 13.94 15.88 41.12
CA SER A 136 14.98 15.23 41.94
C SER A 136 16.26 16.05 42.09
N GLU A 137 16.56 16.98 41.18
CA GLU A 137 17.68 17.94 41.35
C GLU A 137 17.36 19.08 42.34
N VAL A 138 16.08 19.34 42.65
CA VAL A 138 15.67 20.45 43.54
C VAL A 138 15.63 20.04 45.03
N ILE A 139 15.70 18.74 45.38
CA ILE A 139 15.53 18.26 46.77
C ILE A 139 16.86 17.80 47.42
N GLN A 140 18.03 18.24 46.92
CA GLN A 140 19.30 18.04 47.64
C GLN A 140 20.10 19.34 47.74
N GLN A 141 19.76 20.16 48.73
CA GLN A 141 20.75 20.95 49.48
C GLN A 141 20.81 20.38 50.91
N PRO A 142 22.01 20.17 51.47
CA PRO A 142 22.77 21.31 51.99
C PRO A 142 24.29 21.32 51.73
N ASP A 143 24.79 22.55 51.72
CA ASP A 143 26.09 23.08 52.13
C ASP A 143 27.45 22.52 51.63
N ALA A 144 28.20 23.47 51.06
CA ALA A 144 29.65 23.66 51.09
C ALA A 144 30.58 22.59 50.47
N PHE A 145 31.11 22.89 49.28
CA PHE A 145 32.51 23.32 49.08
C PHE A 145 32.79 23.60 47.59
N ARG A 146 33.53 24.69 47.33
CA ARG A 146 34.05 25.08 46.01
C ARG A 146 35.19 24.15 45.58
N GLU A 147 35.20 23.73 44.31
CA GLU A 147 36.22 24.14 43.33
C GLU A 147 35.83 23.74 41.88
N PRO A 148 36.27 24.49 40.84
CA PRO A 148 35.82 24.31 39.45
C PRO A 148 36.84 23.54 38.58
N SER A 149 36.37 22.70 37.64
CA SER A 149 37.19 22.34 36.46
C SER A 149 36.34 21.88 35.26
N ILE A 150 36.23 22.80 34.29
CA ILE A 150 36.53 22.62 32.86
C ILE A 150 35.75 21.55 32.06
N ILE A 151 34.99 22.10 31.11
CA ILE A 151 34.35 21.52 29.93
C ILE A 151 35.31 20.62 29.12
N GLY A 152 34.82 19.44 28.72
CA GLY A 152 35.47 18.60 27.71
C GLY A 152 34.48 17.64 27.04
N LEU A 153 33.88 18.08 25.93
CA LEU A 153 33.21 17.25 24.93
C LEU A 153 34.13 16.10 24.47
N ASP A 154 33.64 14.86 24.48
CA ASP A 154 33.82 13.95 23.33
C ASP A 154 32.77 12.83 23.32
N ARG A 155 31.65 13.03 22.61
CA ARG A 155 30.72 11.96 22.24
C ARG A 155 31.08 11.47 20.84
N LYS A 156 31.96 10.48 20.73
CA LYS A 156 32.05 9.60 19.56
C LYS A 156 31.15 8.39 19.76
N SER A 157 29.86 8.54 19.45
CA SER A 157 28.99 7.38 19.22
C SER A 157 29.16 6.90 17.78
N ARG A 158 29.75 5.72 17.65
CA ARG A 158 29.90 4.98 16.39
C ARG A 158 28.52 4.43 16.00
N CYS A 159 27.94 4.90 14.88
CA CYS A 159 26.74 4.30 14.32
C CYS A 159 27.05 2.88 13.81
N PRO A 160 26.30 1.82 14.17
CA PRO A 160 26.37 0.56 13.46
C PRO A 160 25.59 0.69 12.15
N ARG A 161 26.31 0.86 11.03
CA ARG A 161 25.79 0.55 9.69
C ARG A 161 25.69 -0.98 9.58
N GLY A 162 24.51 -1.54 9.80
CA GLY A 162 24.35 -2.99 9.69
C GLY A 162 22.95 -3.46 9.99
N SER A 163 21.97 -3.10 9.15
CA SER A 163 20.69 -3.83 9.14
C SER A 163 19.87 -3.64 7.86
N SER A 164 20.14 -2.60 7.05
CA SER A 164 19.33 -2.26 5.88
C SER A 164 19.75 -2.94 4.57
N HIS A 165 20.71 -3.88 4.57
CA HIS A 165 21.16 -4.53 3.32
C HIS A 165 20.58 -5.94 3.14
N LEU A 166 20.31 -6.64 4.25
CA LEU A 166 19.77 -8.01 4.24
C LEU A 166 18.26 -8.06 3.92
N SER A 167 17.51 -6.98 4.17
CA SER A 167 16.08 -6.89 3.84
C SER A 167 15.82 -6.73 2.35
N TRP A 168 16.68 -6.00 1.64
CA TRP A 168 16.54 -5.78 0.19
C TRP A 168 16.83 -7.04 -0.62
N GLN A 169 17.84 -7.83 -0.22
CA GLN A 169 18.14 -9.11 -0.88
C GLN A 169 17.04 -10.16 -0.67
N ARG A 170 16.31 -10.14 0.46
CA ARG A 170 15.14 -11.01 0.64
C ARG A 170 13.99 -10.60 -0.27
N ALA A 171 13.75 -9.29 -0.44
CA ALA A 171 12.71 -8.78 -1.32
C ALA A 171 12.97 -9.13 -2.80
N GLU A 172 14.21 -9.07 -3.27
CA GLU A 172 14.57 -9.44 -4.65
C GLU A 172 14.40 -10.94 -4.91
N VAL A 173 14.83 -11.79 -3.97
CA VAL A 173 14.71 -13.26 -4.11
C VAL A 173 13.25 -13.71 -4.03
N GLU A 174 12.43 -13.05 -3.21
CA GLU A 174 11.01 -13.35 -3.10
C GLU A 174 10.22 -12.83 -4.31
N ALA A 175 10.56 -11.65 -4.85
CA ALA A 175 9.99 -11.15 -6.10
C ALA A 175 10.24 -12.11 -7.29
N ALA A 176 11.42 -12.74 -7.35
CA ALA A 176 11.73 -13.73 -8.37
C ALA A 176 10.87 -15.01 -8.27
N LYS A 177 10.55 -15.47 -7.05
CA LYS A 177 9.66 -16.63 -6.83
C LYS A 177 8.22 -16.34 -7.27
N PHE A 178 7.71 -15.15 -6.98
CA PHE A 178 6.35 -14.77 -7.36
C PHE A 178 6.19 -14.51 -8.87
N ALA A 179 7.24 -14.01 -9.54
CA ALA A 179 7.24 -13.91 -10.99
C ALA A 179 7.11 -15.29 -11.68
N GLN A 180 7.70 -16.34 -11.09
CA GLN A 180 7.50 -17.72 -11.56
C GLN A 180 6.08 -18.24 -11.30
N GLU A 181 5.48 -17.94 -10.15
CA GLU A 181 4.08 -18.30 -9.87
C GLU A 181 3.08 -17.59 -10.79
N GLU A 182 3.31 -16.31 -11.14
CA GLU A 182 2.46 -15.61 -12.12
C GLU A 182 2.56 -16.24 -13.51
N VAL A 183 3.75 -16.66 -13.95
CA VAL A 183 3.90 -17.37 -15.23
C VAL A 183 3.17 -18.72 -15.20
N GLU A 184 3.18 -19.44 -14.08
CA GLU A 184 2.41 -20.68 -13.94
C GLU A 184 0.90 -20.45 -13.91
N LEU A 185 0.43 -19.39 -13.27
CA LEU A 185 -0.99 -19.03 -13.26
C LEU A 185 -1.49 -18.61 -14.65
N VAL A 186 -0.69 -17.84 -15.39
CA VAL A 186 -0.99 -17.49 -16.79
C VAL A 186 -1.01 -18.74 -17.68
N ARG A 187 -0.11 -19.70 -17.47
CA ARG A 187 -0.16 -21.00 -18.16
C ARG A 187 -1.41 -21.79 -17.82
N LYS A 188 -1.78 -21.90 -16.53
CA LYS A 188 -3.01 -22.61 -16.13
C LYS A 188 -4.26 -21.95 -16.69
N GLN A 189 -4.30 -20.62 -16.75
CA GLN A 189 -5.44 -19.88 -17.29
C GLN A 189 -5.57 -20.03 -18.82
N THR A 190 -4.45 -20.09 -19.54
CA THR A 190 -4.45 -20.38 -20.98
C THR A 190 -4.87 -21.82 -21.27
N THR A 191 -4.47 -22.80 -20.45
CA THR A 191 -4.98 -24.18 -20.56
C THR A 191 -6.48 -24.25 -20.34
N ILE A 192 -7.00 -23.59 -19.29
CA ILE A 192 -8.44 -23.55 -19.01
C ILE A 192 -9.23 -22.88 -20.16
N GLN A 193 -8.70 -21.81 -20.76
CA GLN A 193 -9.32 -21.20 -21.95
C GLN A 193 -9.30 -22.13 -23.17
N ALA A 194 -8.25 -22.92 -23.37
CA ALA A 194 -8.19 -23.91 -24.44
C ALA A 194 -9.20 -25.04 -24.22
N ASP A 195 -9.31 -25.55 -23.00
CA ASP A 195 -10.28 -26.59 -22.63
C ASP A 195 -11.73 -26.10 -22.77
N MET A 196 -12.01 -24.86 -22.40
CA MET A 196 -13.31 -24.23 -22.62
C MET A 196 -13.65 -24.10 -24.10
N LYS A 197 -12.66 -23.80 -24.96
CA LYS A 197 -12.86 -23.79 -26.42
C LYS A 197 -13.13 -25.19 -26.95
N LEU A 198 -12.40 -26.21 -26.52
CA LEU A 198 -12.65 -27.60 -26.91
C LEU A 198 -14.05 -28.07 -26.50
N LEU A 199 -14.47 -27.79 -25.26
CA LEU A 199 -15.83 -28.11 -24.77
C LEU A 199 -16.92 -27.37 -25.55
N SER A 200 -16.66 -26.14 -26.00
CA SER A 200 -17.59 -25.39 -26.85
C SER A 200 -17.72 -25.98 -28.26
N VAL A 201 -16.63 -26.55 -28.80
CA VAL A 201 -16.63 -27.26 -30.09
C VAL A 201 -17.35 -28.60 -29.96
N SER A 202 -17.08 -29.38 -28.92
CA SER A 202 -17.78 -30.66 -28.67
C SER A 202 -19.29 -30.49 -28.47
N ARG A 203 -19.73 -29.42 -27.79
CA ARG A 203 -21.17 -29.09 -27.67
C ARG A 203 -21.81 -28.73 -29.02
N HIS A 204 -21.05 -28.18 -29.95
CA HIS A 204 -21.53 -27.84 -31.28
C HIS A 204 -21.58 -29.05 -32.21
N GLU A 205 -20.70 -30.04 -32.01
CA GLU A 205 -20.71 -31.30 -32.76
C GLU A 205 -21.82 -32.26 -32.29
N THR A 206 -22.11 -32.33 -30.99
CA THR A 206 -23.26 -33.10 -30.47
C THR A 206 -24.59 -32.56 -30.97
N PHE A 207 -24.70 -31.23 -31.17
CA PHE A 207 -25.92 -30.60 -31.69
C PHE A 207 -26.14 -30.84 -33.20
N LYS A 208 -25.10 -31.20 -33.95
CA LYS A 208 -25.21 -31.52 -35.39
C LYS A 208 -25.50 -32.99 -35.68
N CYS A 209 -25.39 -33.88 -34.69
CA CYS A 209 -25.70 -35.30 -34.85
C CYS A 209 -27.14 -35.66 -34.44
N GLU A 210 -27.92 -34.72 -33.89
CA GLU A 210 -29.30 -34.94 -33.43
C GLU A 210 -30.38 -34.34 -34.37
N THR A 211 -30.00 -33.91 -35.58
CA THR A 211 -30.93 -33.48 -36.66
C THR A 211 -30.75 -34.32 -37.90
#